data_AF-A0A0R1SLP4-F1
#
_entry.id   AF-A0A0R1SLP4-F1
#
_cell.length_a   1.000
_cell.length_b   1.000
_cell.length_c   1.000
_cell.angle_alpha   90.00
_cell.angle_beta   90.00
_cell.angle_gamma   90.00
#
_symmetry.space_group_name_H-M   'P 1'
#
loop_
_entity.id
_entity.type
_entity.pdbx_description
1 polymer ?
#
loop_
_entity_poly.entity_id
_entity_poly.type
_entity_poly.pdbx_seq_one_letter_code
_entity_poly.pdbx_strand_id
1 'polypeptide(L)'
;MAVVTLGIGLGLTTVTPVKASTYHSGTPKALRGTWYLVTDSPKQYITYWQNHTGMNTLVYSNNLQAYYKNDPYGLTYVKYKSLGNDAYRIAGWTYSTNQDYRGIASNSEHYTYNVKKISKNYIYLYDRNTVYRRKPNFRLVTINY
;
A
#
# COMPACT_ATOMS: atom_id res chain seq x y z
N MET A 1 27.12 -67.09 -2.22
CA MET A 1 25.85 -66.43 -2.56
C MET A 1 25.81 -65.10 -1.81
N ALA A 2 25.78 -63.98 -2.52
CA ALA A 2 25.83 -62.65 -1.93
C ALA A 2 24.41 -62.15 -1.61
N VAL A 3 24.18 -61.75 -0.36
CA VAL A 3 22.92 -61.11 0.06
C VAL A 3 23.06 -59.61 -0.18
N VAL A 4 22.34 -59.09 -1.17
CA VAL A 4 22.23 -57.66 -1.44
C VAL A 4 21.10 -57.11 -0.58
N THR A 5 21.45 -56.35 0.45
CA THR A 5 20.48 -55.64 1.30
C THR A 5 20.17 -54.29 0.65
N LEU A 6 18.96 -54.15 0.09
CA LEU A 6 18.43 -52.88 -0.41
C LEU A 6 17.98 -52.02 0.78
N GLY A 7 18.82 -51.07 1.19
CA GLY A 7 18.46 -50.03 2.16
C GLY A 7 17.51 -49.02 1.53
N ILE A 8 16.24 -49.05 1.95
CA ILE A 8 15.24 -48.04 1.58
C ILE A 8 15.52 -46.80 2.44
N GLY A 9 16.28 -45.86 1.90
CA GLY A 9 16.46 -44.53 2.48
C GLY A 9 15.19 -43.71 2.34
N LEU A 10 14.30 -43.79 3.35
CA LEU A 10 13.20 -42.85 3.53
C LEU A 10 13.78 -41.47 3.85
N GLY A 11 14.07 -40.69 2.81
CA GLY A 11 14.40 -39.28 2.96
C GLY A 11 13.23 -38.56 3.61
N LEU A 12 13.36 -38.23 4.89
CA LEU A 12 12.49 -37.29 5.59
C LEU A 12 12.60 -35.95 4.88
N THR A 13 11.70 -35.71 3.93
CA THR A 13 11.45 -34.36 3.44
C THR A 13 10.79 -33.62 4.60
N THR A 14 11.57 -32.79 5.29
CA THR A 14 11.06 -31.84 6.27
C THR A 14 10.06 -30.95 5.54
N VAL A 15 8.77 -31.26 5.69
CA VAL A 15 7.68 -30.41 5.20
C VAL A 15 7.77 -29.14 6.03
N THR A 16 8.50 -28.14 5.54
CA THR A 16 8.51 -26.81 6.15
C THR A 16 7.07 -26.34 6.17
N PRO A 17 6.47 -26.08 7.34
CA PRO A 17 5.13 -25.53 7.38
C PRO A 17 5.19 -24.19 6.66
N VAL A 18 4.47 -24.10 5.54
CA VAL A 18 4.19 -22.81 4.91
C VAL A 18 3.57 -21.95 5.99
N LYS A 19 4.33 -20.95 6.47
CA LYS A 19 3.84 -20.00 7.46
C LYS A 19 2.57 -19.39 6.88
N ALA A 20 1.44 -19.67 7.51
CA ALA A 20 0.15 -19.09 7.14
C ALA A 20 0.37 -17.58 7.02
N SER A 21 0.15 -17.04 5.82
CA SER A 21 0.44 -15.64 5.56
C SER A 21 -0.60 -14.78 6.30
N THR A 22 -0.21 -14.32 7.48
CA THR A 22 -1.02 -13.57 8.44
C THR A 22 -1.13 -12.11 8.03
N TYR A 23 -2.30 -11.53 8.29
CA TYR A 23 -2.47 -10.08 8.20
C TYR A 23 -1.81 -9.41 9.41
N HIS A 24 -1.14 -8.29 9.16
CA HIS A 24 -0.57 -7.39 10.14
C HIS A 24 -1.40 -6.11 10.18
N SER A 25 -1.54 -5.51 11.36
CA SER A 25 -2.25 -4.25 11.52
C SER A 25 -1.44 -3.06 10.99
N GLY A 26 -2.16 -2.10 10.41
CA GLY A 26 -1.61 -0.86 9.86
C GLY A 26 -1.11 -0.99 8.41
N THR A 27 -0.32 0.00 7.99
CA THR A 27 0.39 -0.05 6.70
C THR A 27 1.81 -0.57 6.87
N PRO A 28 2.37 -1.25 5.84
CA PRO A 28 3.77 -1.64 5.82
C PRO A 28 4.68 -0.44 6.04
N LYS A 29 5.64 -0.53 6.98
CA LYS A 29 6.62 0.53 7.24
C LYS A 29 7.34 0.98 5.95
N ALA A 30 7.63 0.04 5.06
CA ALA A 30 8.31 0.28 3.79
C ALA A 30 7.54 1.23 2.84
N LEU A 31 6.22 1.33 2.98
CA LEU A 31 5.34 2.17 2.14
C LEU A 31 5.00 3.52 2.77
N ARG A 32 5.25 3.73 4.07
CA ARG A 32 4.75 4.90 4.82
C ARG A 32 5.19 6.24 4.24
N GLY A 33 4.31 7.23 4.27
CA GLY A 33 4.49 8.59 3.74
C GLY A 33 3.80 8.80 2.39
N THR A 34 4.03 9.95 1.77
CA THR A 34 3.36 10.37 0.54
C THR A 34 4.14 9.96 -0.71
N TRP A 35 3.39 9.57 -1.73
CA TRP A 35 3.83 9.24 -3.08
C TRP A 35 2.96 9.99 -4.09
N TYR A 36 3.58 10.47 -5.17
CA TYR A 36 2.95 11.28 -6.19
C TYR A 36 2.93 10.52 -7.51
N LEU A 37 1.83 10.60 -8.24
CA LEU A 37 1.71 9.94 -9.54
C LEU A 37 2.82 10.42 -10.47
N VAL A 38 3.43 9.50 -11.23
CA VAL A 38 4.53 9.84 -12.14
C VAL A 38 4.03 10.61 -13.36
N THR A 39 2.78 10.40 -13.78
CA THR A 39 2.19 11.13 -14.91
C THR A 39 1.96 12.61 -14.55
N ASP A 40 2.01 13.47 -15.57
CA ASP A 40 1.88 14.91 -15.35
C ASP A 40 0.42 15.36 -15.17
N SER A 41 -0.55 14.53 -15.55
CA SER A 41 -1.99 14.74 -15.37
C SER A 41 -2.75 13.41 -15.24
N PRO A 42 -3.76 13.31 -14.35
CA PRO A 42 -4.01 14.25 -13.26
C PRO A 42 -2.88 14.22 -12.22
N LYS A 43 -2.59 15.35 -11.57
CA LYS A 43 -1.61 15.36 -10.48
C LYS A 43 -2.24 14.72 -9.25
N GLN A 44 -1.83 13.51 -8.91
CA GLN A 44 -2.42 12.74 -7.81
C GLN A 44 -1.38 12.38 -6.76
N TYR A 45 -1.84 12.13 -5.55
CA TYR A 45 -1.02 11.59 -4.48
C TYR A 45 -1.73 10.45 -3.76
N ILE A 46 -0.93 9.57 -3.17
CA ILE A 46 -1.34 8.57 -2.18
C ILE A 46 -0.42 8.67 -0.97
N THR A 47 -0.98 8.61 0.22
CA THR A 47 -0.25 8.64 1.48
C THR A 47 -0.59 7.42 2.31
N TYR A 48 0.45 6.81 2.86
CA TYR A 48 0.34 5.69 3.78
C TYR A 48 0.74 6.15 5.18
N TRP A 49 -0.23 6.30 6.07
CA TRP A 49 0.00 6.53 7.51
C TRP A 49 0.13 5.21 8.24
N GLN A 50 0.40 5.24 9.54
CA GLN A 50 0.54 4.01 10.32
C GLN A 50 -0.71 3.13 10.30
N ASN A 51 -1.90 3.71 10.39
CA ASN A 51 -3.18 3.01 10.59
C ASN A 51 -4.23 3.26 9.50
N HIS A 52 -3.95 4.17 8.56
CA HIS A 52 -4.85 4.49 7.47
C HIS A 52 -4.05 4.82 6.19
N THR A 53 -4.76 4.84 5.07
CA THR A 53 -4.25 5.29 3.77
C THR A 53 -5.17 6.36 3.24
N GLY A 54 -4.70 7.16 2.30
CA GLY A 54 -5.50 8.22 1.71
C GLY A 54 -4.91 8.70 0.41
N MET A 55 -5.78 9.03 -0.54
CA MET A 55 -5.41 9.53 -1.84
C MET A 55 -6.34 10.62 -2.31
N ASN A 56 -5.81 11.50 -3.14
CA ASN A 56 -6.61 12.52 -3.80
C ASN A 56 -5.88 13.08 -5.03
N THR A 57 -6.62 13.85 -5.82
CA THR A 57 -6.07 14.74 -6.84
C THR A 57 -5.62 16.04 -6.16
N LEU A 58 -4.44 16.52 -6.55
CA LEU A 58 -3.90 17.80 -6.14
C LEU A 58 -4.60 18.93 -6.88
N VAL A 59 -4.89 20.01 -6.16
CA VAL A 59 -5.56 21.19 -6.73
C VAL A 59 -4.53 22.29 -6.97
N TYR A 60 -4.57 22.92 -8.15
CA TYR A 60 -3.71 24.06 -8.44
C TYR A 60 -4.32 25.34 -7.86
N SER A 61 -3.51 26.12 -7.14
CA SER A 61 -3.87 27.45 -6.69
C SER A 61 -3.12 28.50 -7.49
N ASN A 62 -3.85 29.34 -8.23
CA ASN A 62 -3.29 30.48 -8.95
C ASN A 62 -2.62 31.48 -8.01
N ASN A 63 -3.16 31.67 -6.80
CA ASN A 63 -2.62 32.62 -5.83
C ASN A 63 -1.25 32.18 -5.30
N LEU A 64 -1.05 30.87 -5.12
CA LEU A 64 0.19 30.30 -4.60
C LEU A 64 1.16 29.88 -5.71
N GLN A 65 0.71 29.88 -6.97
CA GLN A 65 1.41 29.30 -8.12
C GLN A 65 1.96 27.90 -7.78
N ALA A 66 1.11 27.08 -7.14
CA ALA A 66 1.49 25.80 -6.57
C ALA A 66 0.30 24.84 -6.46
N TYR A 67 0.60 23.54 -6.39
CA TYR A 67 -0.37 22.51 -6.05
C TYR A 67 -0.50 22.35 -4.55
N TYR A 68 -1.70 22.10 -4.05
CA TYR A 68 -1.91 21.76 -2.65
C TYR A 68 -2.63 20.43 -2.45
N LYS A 69 -2.34 19.81 -1.30
CA LYS A 69 -3.00 18.58 -0.84
C LYS A 69 -4.25 18.96 -0.06
N ASN A 70 -5.41 18.56 -0.57
CA ASN A 70 -6.68 18.55 0.16
C ASN A 70 -6.81 17.29 1.01
N ASP A 71 -7.84 17.22 1.84
CA ASP A 71 -8.15 16.02 2.62
C ASP A 71 -8.35 14.81 1.69
N PRO A 72 -7.73 13.66 2.00
CA PRO A 72 -7.85 12.47 1.18
C PRO A 72 -9.13 11.69 1.49
N TYR A 73 -9.57 10.91 0.52
CA TYR A 73 -10.39 9.72 0.79
C TYR A 73 -9.47 8.51 0.85
N GLY A 74 -9.83 7.45 1.57
CA GLY A 74 -8.97 6.28 1.61
C GLY A 74 -9.47 5.15 2.48
N LEU A 75 -8.54 4.39 3.05
CA LEU A 75 -8.86 3.25 3.92
C LEU A 75 -8.46 3.50 5.36
N THR A 76 -9.34 3.16 6.29
CA THR A 76 -9.07 3.07 7.72
C THR A 76 -9.13 1.62 8.21
N TYR A 77 -8.75 1.38 9.47
CA TYR A 77 -8.61 0.06 10.09
C TYR A 77 -7.76 -0.87 9.22
N VAL A 78 -6.70 -0.28 8.66
CA VAL A 78 -5.92 -0.91 7.61
C VAL A 78 -5.20 -2.12 8.16
N LYS A 79 -5.19 -3.18 7.38
CA LYS A 79 -4.36 -4.36 7.57
C LYS A 79 -3.57 -4.62 6.29
N TYR A 80 -2.43 -5.27 6.43
CA TYR A 80 -1.66 -5.71 5.27
C TYR A 80 -1.22 -7.16 5.38
N LYS A 81 -1.05 -7.79 4.23
CA LYS A 81 -0.46 -9.12 4.08
C LYS A 81 0.73 -9.02 3.14
N SER A 82 1.90 -9.51 3.56
CA SER A 82 3.05 -9.59 2.67
C SER A 82 2.82 -10.68 1.62
N LEU A 83 3.11 -10.35 0.37
CA LEU A 83 3.04 -11.26 -0.79
C LEU A 83 4.44 -11.72 -1.23
N GLY A 84 5.50 -11.33 -0.51
CA GLY A 84 6.90 -11.52 -0.92
C GLY A 84 7.38 -10.45 -1.91
N ASN A 85 8.71 -10.36 -2.11
CA ASN A 85 9.35 -9.47 -3.08
C ASN A 85 8.87 -8.00 -3.01
N ASP A 86 8.77 -7.48 -1.78
CA ASP A 86 8.30 -6.11 -1.50
C ASP A 86 6.90 -5.79 -2.05
N ALA A 87 6.08 -6.82 -2.28
CA ALA A 87 4.66 -6.70 -2.59
C ALA A 87 3.79 -6.95 -1.35
N TYR A 88 2.71 -6.19 -1.27
CA TYR A 88 1.79 -6.17 -0.13
C TYR A 88 0.35 -6.13 -0.65
N ARG A 89 -0.54 -6.89 -0.01
CA ARG A 89 -1.99 -6.71 -0.10
C ARG A 89 -2.43 -5.83 1.05
N ILE A 90 -3.08 -4.71 0.75
CA ILE A 90 -3.66 -3.78 1.72
C ILE A 90 -5.16 -3.98 1.73
N ALA A 91 -5.75 -4.05 2.92
CA ALA A 91 -7.20 -4.16 3.13
C ALA A 91 -7.65 -3.18 4.23
N GLY A 92 -8.89 -2.69 4.15
CA GLY A 92 -9.46 -1.78 5.14
C GLY A 92 -10.85 -1.30 4.74
N TRP A 93 -11.39 -0.36 5.50
CA TRP A 93 -12.72 0.22 5.28
C TRP A 93 -12.61 1.61 4.66
N THR A 94 -13.43 1.90 3.66
CA THR A 94 -13.41 3.22 3.02
C THR A 94 -13.85 4.33 3.98
N TYR A 95 -13.17 5.47 3.91
CA TYR A 95 -13.64 6.72 4.51
C TYR A 95 -13.51 7.86 3.50
N SER A 96 -14.40 8.84 3.63
CA SER A 96 -14.45 10.02 2.76
C SER A 96 -13.70 11.22 3.36
N THR A 97 -13.52 12.27 2.57
CA THR A 97 -12.88 13.52 3.01
C THR A 97 -13.59 14.21 4.16
N ASN A 98 -14.90 13.97 4.33
CA ASN A 98 -15.73 14.60 5.36
C ASN A 98 -15.88 13.73 6.62
N GLN A 99 -15.15 12.61 6.70
CA GLN A 99 -15.28 11.61 7.76
C GLN A 99 -13.97 11.52 8.56
N ASP A 100 -14.09 11.43 9.88
CA ASP A 100 -12.95 11.05 10.73
C ASP A 100 -12.52 9.61 10.41
N TYR A 101 -11.28 9.44 9.95
CA TYR A 101 -10.72 8.12 9.67
C TYR A 101 -10.75 7.20 10.89
N ARG A 102 -10.88 7.70 12.12
CA ARG A 102 -10.98 6.85 13.33
C ARG A 102 -12.32 6.11 13.44
N GLY A 103 -13.33 6.49 12.66
CA GLY A 103 -14.64 5.82 12.61
C GLY A 103 -14.87 5.02 11.33
N ILE A 104 -15.74 4.01 11.41
CA ILE A 104 -16.31 3.32 10.25
C ILE A 104 -17.75 3.84 10.10
N ALA A 105 -18.07 4.45 8.96
CA ALA A 105 -19.41 4.93 8.67
C ALA A 105 -20.30 3.76 8.19
N SER A 106 -21.62 3.90 8.29
CA SER A 106 -22.56 2.86 7.85
C SER A 106 -22.49 2.57 6.34
N ASN A 107 -22.05 3.54 5.54
CA ASN A 107 -21.83 3.42 4.11
C ASN A 107 -20.36 3.07 3.75
N SER A 108 -19.51 2.79 4.72
CA SER A 108 -18.14 2.35 4.46
C SER A 108 -18.14 0.96 3.82
N GLU A 109 -17.36 0.81 2.76
CA GLU A 109 -17.17 -0.44 2.04
C GLU A 109 -15.81 -1.04 2.40
N HIS A 110 -15.73 -2.37 2.46
CA HIS A 110 -14.44 -3.03 2.62
C HIS A 110 -13.73 -3.09 1.27
N TYR A 111 -12.51 -2.54 1.21
CA TYR A 111 -11.72 -2.48 -0.02
C TYR A 111 -10.36 -3.14 0.17
N THR A 112 -9.82 -3.72 -0.91
CA THR A 112 -8.54 -4.41 -0.91
C THR A 112 -7.81 -4.15 -2.21
N TYR A 113 -6.51 -3.86 -2.14
CA TYR A 113 -5.65 -3.64 -3.30
C TYR A 113 -4.24 -4.19 -3.07
N ASN A 114 -3.48 -4.36 -4.14
CA ASN A 114 -2.07 -4.77 -4.05
C ASN A 114 -1.16 -3.61 -4.43
N VAL A 115 -0.01 -3.52 -3.77
CA VAL A 115 1.02 -2.51 -4.03
C VAL A 115 2.40 -3.15 -3.91
N LYS A 116 3.31 -2.78 -4.81
CA LYS A 116 4.71 -3.20 -4.76
C LYS A 116 5.62 -2.01 -4.58
N LYS A 117 6.56 -2.11 -3.66
CA LYS A 117 7.67 -1.17 -3.59
C LYS A 117 8.71 -1.58 -4.64
N ILE A 118 8.90 -0.73 -5.65
CA ILE A 118 9.87 -0.98 -6.73
C ILE A 118 11.26 -0.60 -6.25
N SER A 119 11.38 0.52 -5.52
CA SER A 119 12.64 0.99 -4.95
C SER A 119 12.38 1.93 -3.77
N LYS A 120 13.43 2.53 -3.21
CA LYS A 120 13.29 3.58 -2.17
C LYS A 120 12.40 4.75 -2.60
N ASN A 121 12.35 5.04 -3.91
CA ASN A 121 11.71 6.22 -4.46
C ASN A 121 10.43 5.93 -5.24
N TYR A 122 10.12 4.66 -5.52
CA TYR A 122 8.99 4.28 -6.38
C TYR A 122 8.15 3.14 -5.81
N ILE A 123 6.83 3.25 -6.00
CA ILE A 123 5.85 2.18 -5.76
C ILE A 123 4.99 1.98 -7.01
N TYR A 124 4.42 0.80 -7.14
CA TYR A 124 3.47 0.42 -8.18
C TYR A 124 2.17 -0.07 -7.55
N LEU A 125 1.06 0.55 -7.92
CA LEU A 125 -0.29 0.13 -7.53
C LEU A 125 -0.86 -0.76 -8.63
N TYR A 126 -1.16 -2.02 -8.29
CA TYR A 126 -1.61 -3.01 -9.26
C TYR A 126 -3.03 -2.76 -9.76
N ASP A 127 -3.92 -2.35 -8.87
CA ASP A 127 -5.33 -2.06 -9.16
C ASP A 127 -5.51 -0.92 -10.16
N ARG A 128 -4.59 0.05 -10.13
CA ARG A 128 -4.62 1.22 -11.00
C ARG A 128 -3.65 1.13 -12.17
N ASN A 129 -2.81 0.10 -12.23
CA ASN A 129 -1.71 -0.01 -13.19
C ASN A 129 -0.87 1.30 -13.27
N THR A 130 -0.49 1.84 -12.11
CA THR A 130 0.18 3.15 -12.02
C THR A 130 1.40 3.13 -11.11
N VAL A 131 2.40 3.94 -11.47
CA VAL A 131 3.63 4.14 -10.70
C VAL A 131 3.56 5.48 -9.98
N TYR A 132 3.94 5.48 -8.70
CA TYR A 132 4.09 6.68 -7.89
C TYR A 132 5.53 6.85 -7.44
N ARG A 133 5.93 8.09 -7.17
CA ARG A 133 7.28 8.49 -6.72
C ARG A 133 7.26 9.33 -5.45
N ARG A 134 8.35 9.32 -4.68
CA ARG A 134 8.46 10.10 -3.44
C ARG A 134 8.45 11.61 -3.59
N LYS A 135 9.13 12.13 -4.62
CA LYS A 135 9.29 13.57 -4.83
C LYS A 135 8.48 13.99 -6.07
N PRO A 136 7.59 14.98 -5.97
CA PRO A 136 6.89 15.50 -7.14
C PRO A 136 7.86 16.29 -8.03
N ASN A 137 7.54 16.43 -9.32
CA ASN A 137 8.24 17.34 -10.26
C ASN A 137 7.60 18.73 -10.32
N PHE A 138 6.70 19.06 -9.39
CA PHE A 138 5.96 20.32 -9.34
C PHE A 138 6.07 20.94 -7.95
N ARG A 139 5.86 22.25 -7.88
CA ARG A 139 5.79 22.97 -6.61
C ARG A 139 4.55 22.53 -5.84
N LEU A 140 4.77 22.01 -4.64
CA LEU A 140 3.72 21.54 -3.74
C LEU A 140 3.76 22.34 -2.43
N VAL A 141 2.58 22.75 -1.96
CA VAL A 141 2.37 23.35 -0.63
C VAL A 141 1.38 22.48 0.16
N THR A 142 1.53 22.47 1.48
CA THR A 142 0.55 21.82 2.37
C THR A 142 -0.23 22.92 3.06
N ILE A 143 -1.56 22.90 2.93
CA ILE A 143 -2.43 23.83 3.65
C ILE A 143 -3.01 23.02 4.81
N ASN A 144 -2.61 23.35 6.03
CA ASN A 144 -3.28 22.87 7.22
C ASN A 144 -4.44 23.84 7.45
N TYR A 145 -5.68 23.38 7.28
CA TYR A 145 -6.86 24.10 7.76
C TYR A 145 -7.14 23.69 9.20
#